data_AF-A0A3P8JWD1-F1
#
_entry.id   AF-A0A3P8JWD1-F1
#
_cell.length_a   1.000
_cell.length_b   1.000
_cell.length_c   1.000
_cell.angle_alpha   90.00
_cell.angle_beta   90.00
_cell.angle_gamma   90.00
#
_symmetry.space_group_name_H-M   'P 1'
#
loop_
_entity.id
_entity.type
_entity.pdbx_description
1 polymer ?
#
loop_
_entity_poly.entity_id
_entity_poly.type
_entity_poly.pdbx_seq_one_letter_code
_entity_poly.pdbx_strand_id
1 'polypeptide(L)'
;MAVVFIVRSLSGLLELLRQTEFDDLNSVIEILIHTFEKEIVPIASEVMQTLSDTFHQLVIKSEYELNRELIELEDTEDLFEYRSIVATSVLDNMESILQVGEDNENLVAQLEPIVVHLIQSIFNHKLSVFFDEALTFIFSLTTNKISPLLWQLFDQLYPVFKKDACECFSGLLPVDLVVVKIETCILSVFSMDDQERLQMHAAKLLEVILLDYRGQVNQYVPKYVELALTRLTRPLVSSELRTLCMQVVIAGLLYSPMDMLHMMIEHPWPGTEVNILSEFLKRWIEDADCFLG
;
A
#
# COMPACT_ATOMS: atom_id res chain seq x y z
N MET A 1 -6.96 23.83 -31.68
CA MET A 1 -6.44 25.10 -31.13
C MET A 1 -6.37 25.04 -29.60
N ALA A 2 -7.43 24.59 -28.92
CA ALA A 2 -7.40 24.35 -27.45
C ALA A 2 -6.33 23.34 -27.02
N VAL A 3 -6.26 22.15 -27.64
CA VAL A 3 -5.25 21.11 -27.33
C VAL A 3 -3.82 21.66 -27.37
N VAL A 4 -3.46 22.38 -28.44
CA VAL A 4 -2.11 22.96 -28.61
C VAL A 4 -1.79 23.98 -27.52
N PHE A 5 -2.79 24.73 -27.06
CA PHE A 5 -2.60 25.69 -25.97
C PHE A 5 -2.41 24.98 -24.63
N ILE A 6 -3.24 23.98 -24.33
CA ILE A 6 -3.17 23.19 -23.09
C ILE A 6 -1.82 22.47 -22.99
N VAL A 7 -1.41 21.78 -24.05
CA VAL A 7 -0.11 21.09 -24.13
C VAL A 7 1.03 22.08 -23.83
N ARG A 8 1.03 23.24 -24.50
CA ARG A 8 2.09 24.25 -24.32
C ARG A 8 2.10 24.85 -22.92
N SER A 9 0.92 25.09 -22.34
CA SER A 9 0.79 25.58 -20.97
C SER A 9 1.30 24.56 -19.96
N LEU A 10 0.90 23.28 -20.11
CA LEU A 10 1.32 22.20 -19.23
C LEU A 10 2.83 21.97 -19.30
N SER A 11 3.40 21.84 -20.50
CA SER A 11 4.85 21.71 -20.67
C SER A 11 5.61 22.90 -20.07
N GLY A 12 5.07 24.12 -20.21
CA GLY A 12 5.65 25.31 -19.60
C GLY A 12 5.62 25.27 -18.07
N LEU A 13 4.51 24.80 -17.47
CA LEU A 13 4.38 24.65 -16.02
C LEU A 13 5.29 23.55 -15.47
N LEU A 14 5.41 22.41 -16.15
CA LEU A 14 6.32 21.33 -15.77
C LEU A 14 7.78 21.79 -15.81
N GLU A 15 8.17 22.53 -16.85
CA GLU A 15 9.51 23.10 -16.94
C GLU A 15 9.77 24.12 -15.82
N LEU A 16 8.79 24.98 -15.52
CA LEU A 16 8.90 25.92 -14.40
C LEU A 16 9.02 25.17 -13.06
N LEU A 17 8.17 24.17 -12.81
CA LEU A 17 8.23 23.34 -11.61
C LEU A 17 9.61 22.71 -11.45
N ARG A 18 10.15 22.14 -12.53
CA ARG A 18 11.46 21.51 -12.51
C ARG A 18 12.61 22.50 -12.28
N GLN A 19 12.47 23.75 -12.72
CA GLN A 19 13.47 24.80 -12.53
C GLN A 19 13.39 25.47 -11.15
N THR A 20 12.19 25.71 -10.65
CA THR A 20 11.96 26.51 -9.44
C THR A 20 11.66 25.68 -8.20
N GLU A 21 11.32 24.39 -8.36
CA GLU A 21 10.91 23.49 -7.27
C GLU A 21 9.75 24.08 -6.44
N PHE A 22 8.92 24.92 -7.06
CA PHE A 22 7.87 25.67 -6.38
C PHE A 22 6.57 24.86 -6.33
N ASP A 23 6.24 24.38 -5.13
CA ASP A 23 5.15 23.42 -4.91
C ASP A 23 3.77 23.88 -5.40
N ASP A 24 3.42 25.17 -5.26
CA ASP A 24 2.08 25.67 -5.67
C ASP A 24 1.78 25.41 -7.16
N LEU A 25 2.80 25.22 -8.00
CA LEU A 25 2.63 24.84 -9.41
C LEU A 25 1.98 23.47 -9.57
N ASN A 26 2.20 22.54 -8.64
CA ASN A 26 1.60 21.21 -8.66
C ASN A 26 0.08 21.30 -8.63
N SER A 27 -0.50 22.19 -7.82
CA SER A 27 -1.96 22.38 -7.75
C SER A 27 -2.56 22.85 -9.09
N VAL A 28 -1.82 23.69 -9.84
CA VAL A 28 -2.26 24.18 -11.15
C VAL A 28 -2.14 23.07 -12.20
N ILE A 29 -1.08 22.28 -12.14
CA ILE A 29 -0.87 21.12 -13.01
C ILE A 29 -2.00 20.11 -12.80
N GLU A 30 -2.33 19.79 -11.55
CA GLU A 30 -3.40 18.87 -11.17
C GLU A 30 -4.76 19.35 -11.74
N ILE A 31 -5.09 20.63 -11.56
CA ILE A 31 -6.32 21.22 -12.10
C ILE A 31 -6.36 21.08 -13.62
N LEU A 32 -5.25 21.29 -14.33
CA LEU A 32 -5.19 21.15 -15.77
C LEU A 32 -5.38 19.70 -16.21
N ILE A 33 -4.81 18.73 -15.48
CA ILE A 33 -4.93 17.30 -15.77
C ILE A 33 -6.42 16.89 -15.72
N HIS A 34 -7.12 17.21 -14.64
CA HIS A 34 -8.52 16.85 -14.44
C HIS A 34 -9.50 17.67 -15.30
N THR A 35 -9.16 18.92 -15.63
CA THR A 35 -10.06 19.76 -16.45
C THR A 35 -10.02 19.34 -17.92
N PHE A 36 -8.90 18.81 -18.39
CA PHE A 36 -8.63 18.57 -19.82
C PHE A 36 -8.25 17.12 -20.13
N GLU A 37 -8.86 16.16 -19.44
CA GLU A 37 -8.56 14.71 -19.55
C GLU A 37 -8.39 14.23 -21.00
N LYS A 38 -9.30 14.61 -21.90
CA LYS A 38 -9.28 14.20 -23.32
C LYS A 38 -8.07 14.73 -24.08
N GLU A 39 -7.62 15.93 -23.74
CA GLU A 39 -6.44 16.56 -24.30
C GLU A 39 -5.14 16.05 -23.66
N ILE A 40 -5.20 15.54 -22.43
CA ILE A 40 -4.07 14.93 -21.71
C ILE A 40 -3.75 13.54 -22.25
N VAL A 41 -4.75 12.69 -22.51
CA VAL A 41 -4.57 11.32 -23.04
C VAL A 41 -3.48 11.18 -24.12
N PRO A 42 -3.45 12.00 -25.20
CA PRO A 42 -2.45 11.87 -26.26
C PRO A 42 -1.02 12.26 -25.85
N ILE A 43 -0.85 13.01 -24.76
CA ILE A 43 0.47 13.44 -24.22
C ILE A 43 0.79 12.81 -22.87
N ALA A 44 -0.09 11.97 -22.32
CA ALA A 44 0.00 11.47 -20.95
C ALA A 44 1.32 10.76 -20.66
N SER A 45 1.86 9.96 -21.60
CA SER A 45 3.17 9.31 -21.42
C SER A 45 4.33 10.31 -21.33
N GLU A 46 4.30 11.40 -22.09
CA GLU A 46 5.33 12.45 -22.04
C GLU A 46 5.26 13.23 -20.73
N VAL A 47 4.04 13.56 -20.28
CA VAL A 47 3.81 14.23 -19.00
C VAL A 47 4.24 13.33 -17.83
N MET A 48 3.83 12.06 -17.83
CA MET A 48 4.22 11.07 -16.83
C MET A 48 5.73 10.92 -16.73
N GLN A 49 6.43 10.83 -17.87
CA GLN A 49 7.88 10.77 -17.89
C GLN A 49 8.52 12.05 -17.33
N THR A 50 7.98 13.22 -17.69
CA THR A 50 8.49 14.51 -17.21
C THR A 50 8.34 14.66 -15.68
N LEU A 51 7.22 14.21 -15.12
CA LEU A 51 7.00 14.18 -13.68
C LEU A 51 7.95 13.19 -12.99
N SER A 52 8.11 11.98 -13.55
CA SER A 52 9.07 10.98 -13.05
C SER A 52 10.51 11.53 -13.03
N ASP A 53 10.94 12.20 -14.09
CA ASP A 53 12.27 12.81 -14.19
C ASP A 53 12.43 13.95 -13.16
N THR A 54 11.37 14.73 -12.93
CA THR A 54 11.34 15.80 -11.94
C THR A 54 11.45 15.25 -10.52
N PHE A 55 10.72 14.17 -10.20
CA PHE A 55 10.87 13.45 -8.94
C PHE A 55 12.32 13.00 -8.71
N HIS A 56 12.92 12.33 -9.69
CA HIS A 56 14.32 11.90 -9.58
C HIS A 56 15.26 13.08 -9.39
N GLN A 57 15.03 14.21 -10.06
CA GLN A 57 15.82 15.42 -9.85
C GLN A 57 15.74 15.92 -8.40
N LEU A 58 14.54 15.99 -7.82
CA LEU A 58 14.33 16.46 -6.45
C LEU A 58 15.04 15.57 -5.43
N VAL A 59 14.88 14.25 -5.58
CA VAL A 59 15.47 13.25 -4.67
C VAL A 59 16.99 13.13 -4.83
N ILE A 60 17.50 13.11 -6.06
CA ILE A 60 18.95 12.97 -6.29
C ILE A 60 19.68 14.21 -5.78
N LYS A 61 19.14 15.42 -6.01
CA LYS A 61 19.72 16.65 -5.45
C LYS A 61 19.73 16.61 -3.93
N SER A 62 18.64 16.16 -3.31
CA SER A 62 18.55 16.09 -1.85
C SER A 62 19.58 15.10 -1.28
N GLU A 63 19.80 13.94 -1.90
CA GLU A 63 20.86 13.00 -1.47
C GLU A 63 22.28 13.57 -1.63
N TYR A 64 22.58 14.24 -2.74
CA TYR A 64 23.92 14.81 -2.99
C TYR A 64 24.23 16.00 -2.07
N GLU A 65 23.25 16.85 -1.79
CA GLU A 65 23.42 18.01 -0.91
C GLU A 65 23.56 17.57 0.55
N LEU A 66 22.76 16.61 1.03
CA LEU A 66 22.95 16.00 2.35
C LEU A 66 24.36 15.41 2.53
N ASN A 67 24.87 14.71 1.50
CA ASN A 67 26.20 14.09 1.56
C ASN A 67 27.36 15.11 1.50
N ARG A 68 27.11 16.33 1.00
CA ARG A 68 28.12 17.40 0.89
C ARG A 68 28.13 18.32 2.11
N GLU A 69 26.99 18.50 2.77
CA GLU A 69 26.75 19.49 3.83
C GLU A 69 26.61 18.91 5.24
N LEU A 70 27.28 17.78 5.53
CA LEU A 70 27.53 17.31 6.92
C LEU A 70 28.32 18.33 7.80
N ILE A 71 28.46 19.59 7.36
CA ILE A 71 29.30 20.63 7.97
C ILE A 71 28.48 21.83 8.48
N GLU A 72 27.23 22.07 8.03
CA GLU A 72 26.40 23.20 8.51
C GLU A 72 24.96 22.72 8.82
N LEU A 73 24.69 22.49 10.11
CA LEU A 73 23.45 21.89 10.64
C LEU A 73 22.49 22.99 11.12
N GLU A 74 21.54 23.37 10.28
CA GLU A 74 20.17 23.83 10.65
C GLU A 74 19.32 24.07 9.39
N ASP A 75 19.87 24.66 8.31
CA ASP A 75 19.10 24.98 7.09
C ASP A 75 18.89 23.79 6.11
N THR A 76 19.62 22.68 6.30
CA THR A 76 19.64 21.54 5.36
C THR A 76 18.51 20.54 5.58
N GLU A 77 18.04 20.41 6.81
CA GLU A 77 16.91 19.53 7.17
C GLU A 77 15.59 20.11 6.62
N ASP A 78 15.37 21.42 6.78
CA ASP A 78 14.22 22.15 6.23
C ASP A 78 14.14 22.04 4.70
N LEU A 79 15.28 22.06 4.01
CA LEU A 79 15.32 21.92 2.54
C LEU A 79 14.96 20.50 2.08
N PHE A 80 15.42 19.47 2.80
CA PHE A 80 15.05 18.08 2.51
C PHE A 80 13.55 17.84 2.74
N GLU A 81 13.01 18.35 3.85
CA GLU A 81 11.58 18.25 4.15
C GLU A 81 10.76 18.97 3.07
N TYR A 82 11.14 20.20 2.71
CA TYR A 82 10.47 20.95 1.64
C TYR A 82 10.50 20.20 0.30
N ARG A 83 11.65 19.68 -0.12
CA ARG A 83 11.74 18.91 -1.38
C ARG A 83 10.96 17.61 -1.33
N SER A 84 10.84 16.99 -0.16
CA SER A 84 10.00 15.80 0.01
C SER A 84 8.53 16.15 -0.19
N ILE A 85 8.07 17.29 0.33
CA ILE A 85 6.71 17.80 0.08
C ILE A 85 6.49 18.03 -1.42
N VAL A 86 7.40 18.76 -2.08
CA VAL A 86 7.30 19.01 -3.54
C VAL A 86 7.30 17.70 -4.33
N ALA A 87 8.13 16.72 -3.93
CA ALA A 87 8.21 15.42 -4.57
C ALA A 87 6.92 14.60 -4.40
N THR A 88 6.30 14.60 -3.22
CA THR A 88 4.99 13.97 -3.00
C THR A 88 3.93 14.61 -3.90
N SER A 89 3.86 15.94 -3.99
CA SER A 89 2.93 16.62 -4.91
C SER A 89 3.18 16.29 -6.40
N VAL A 90 4.42 15.99 -6.79
CA VAL A 90 4.76 15.49 -8.14
C VAL A 90 4.22 14.08 -8.35
N LEU A 91 4.30 13.20 -7.33
CA LEU A 91 3.73 11.86 -7.39
C LEU A 91 2.20 11.89 -7.44
N ASP A 92 1.55 12.80 -6.71
CA ASP A 92 0.09 13.00 -6.76
C ASP A 92 -0.38 13.43 -8.16
N ASN A 93 0.41 14.25 -8.85
CA ASN A 93 0.15 14.60 -10.25
C ASN A 93 0.32 13.40 -11.20
N MET A 94 1.27 12.49 -10.93
CA MET A 94 1.39 11.23 -11.68
C MET A 94 0.17 10.33 -11.44
N GLU A 95 -0.29 10.23 -10.21
CA GLU A 95 -1.49 9.46 -9.85
C GLU A 95 -2.74 10.02 -10.54
N SER A 96 -2.88 11.35 -10.60
CA SER A 96 -3.95 12.02 -11.35
C SER A 96 -3.95 11.62 -12.83
N ILE A 97 -2.78 11.44 -13.45
CA ILE A 97 -2.69 10.97 -14.85
C ILE A 97 -3.09 9.51 -14.99
N LEU A 98 -2.77 8.66 -14.01
CA LEU A 98 -3.25 7.26 -13.99
C LEU A 98 -4.78 7.22 -13.88
N GLN A 99 -5.38 8.05 -13.04
CA GLN A 99 -6.84 8.16 -12.90
C GLN A 99 -7.52 8.60 -14.20
N VAL A 100 -6.95 9.59 -14.92
CA VAL A 100 -7.41 9.96 -16.26
C VAL A 100 -7.37 8.78 -17.24
N GLY A 101 -6.46 7.84 -17.03
CA GLY A 101 -6.31 6.63 -17.83
C GLY A 101 -7.09 5.41 -17.35
N GLU A 102 -7.78 5.44 -16.22
CA GLU A 102 -8.31 4.25 -15.53
C GLU A 102 -9.19 3.36 -16.42
N ASP A 103 -10.05 3.98 -17.23
CA ASP A 103 -10.95 3.30 -18.19
C ASP A 103 -10.31 2.98 -19.56
N ASN A 104 -9.04 3.34 -19.77
CA ASN A 104 -8.32 3.18 -21.02
C ASN A 104 -7.12 2.23 -20.86
N GLU A 105 -7.37 0.93 -20.99
CA GLU A 105 -6.35 -0.13 -20.87
C GLU A 105 -5.09 0.12 -21.72
N ASN A 106 -5.24 0.67 -22.93
CA ASN A 106 -4.10 0.94 -23.81
C ASN A 106 -3.24 2.10 -23.31
N LEU A 107 -3.85 3.08 -22.64
CA LEU A 107 -3.11 4.17 -22.02
C LEU A 107 -2.41 3.68 -20.76
N VAL A 108 -3.11 2.96 -19.87
CA VAL A 108 -2.50 2.38 -18.66
C VAL A 108 -1.30 1.50 -19.03
N ALA A 109 -1.41 0.66 -20.07
CA ALA A 109 -0.30 -0.15 -20.56
C ALA A 109 0.92 0.66 -21.06
N GLN A 110 0.73 1.91 -21.50
CA GLN A 110 1.81 2.81 -21.89
C GLN A 110 2.43 3.54 -20.69
N LEU A 111 1.64 3.82 -19.65
CA LEU A 111 2.09 4.51 -18.44
C LEU A 111 2.77 3.55 -17.46
N GLU A 112 2.31 2.31 -17.39
CA GLU A 112 2.77 1.28 -16.44
C GLU A 112 4.30 1.12 -16.43
N PRO A 113 5.05 1.04 -17.55
CA PRO A 113 6.49 0.89 -17.50
C PRO A 113 7.21 2.08 -16.84
N ILE A 114 6.68 3.29 -16.99
CA ILE A 114 7.26 4.51 -16.40
C ILE A 114 7.08 4.45 -14.88
N VAL A 115 5.86 4.17 -14.44
CA VAL A 115 5.51 4.09 -13.01
C VAL A 115 6.22 2.92 -12.33
N VAL A 116 6.31 1.76 -12.98
CA VAL A 116 7.08 0.60 -12.45
C VAL A 116 8.55 0.95 -12.26
N HIS A 117 9.16 1.70 -13.18
CA HIS A 117 10.55 2.12 -13.04
C HIS A 117 10.75 3.09 -11.86
N LEU A 118 9.83 4.04 -11.69
CA LEU A 118 9.81 4.94 -10.54
C LEU A 118 9.72 4.16 -9.22
N ILE A 119 8.77 3.22 -9.12
CA ILE A 119 8.60 2.37 -7.93
C ILE A 119 9.90 1.60 -7.64
N GLN A 120 10.50 0.97 -8.65
CA GLN A 120 11.77 0.27 -8.51
C GLN A 120 12.86 1.19 -7.97
N SER A 121 12.94 2.43 -8.46
CA SER A 121 13.89 3.42 -7.95
C SER A 121 13.64 3.73 -6.47
N ILE A 122 12.40 4.01 -6.07
CA ILE A 122 12.04 4.30 -4.68
C ILE A 122 12.53 3.20 -3.74
N PHE A 123 12.25 1.94 -4.07
CA PHE A 123 12.65 0.81 -3.23
C PHE A 123 14.15 0.50 -3.30
N ASN A 124 14.79 0.61 -4.48
CA ASN A 124 16.23 0.35 -4.63
C ASN A 124 17.09 1.37 -3.88
N HIS A 125 16.66 2.64 -3.86
CA HIS A 125 17.31 3.72 -3.13
C HIS A 125 16.85 3.79 -1.66
N LYS A 126 15.87 2.96 -1.25
CA LYS A 126 15.30 2.91 0.11
C LYS A 126 14.75 4.26 0.57
N LEU A 127 14.02 4.93 -0.31
CA LEU A 127 13.39 6.20 0.00
C LEU A 127 12.09 5.94 0.79
N SER A 128 12.21 5.57 2.06
CA SER A 128 11.09 5.12 2.89
C SER A 128 9.97 6.16 3.01
N VAL A 129 10.30 7.45 2.91
CA VAL A 129 9.34 8.57 2.92
C VAL A 129 8.33 8.45 1.77
N PHE A 130 8.68 7.81 0.65
CA PHE A 130 7.83 7.68 -0.54
C PHE A 130 7.23 6.26 -0.71
N PHE A 131 7.29 5.41 0.31
CA PHE A 131 6.78 4.03 0.21
C PHE A 131 5.26 3.99 0.08
N ASP A 132 4.54 4.90 0.77
CA ASP A 132 3.08 4.94 0.69
C ASP A 132 2.60 5.35 -0.71
N GLU A 133 3.27 6.29 -1.36
CA GLU A 133 2.99 6.69 -2.75
C GLU A 133 3.34 5.56 -3.73
N ALA A 134 4.48 4.89 -3.54
CA ALA A 134 4.84 3.72 -4.35
C ALA A 134 3.81 2.59 -4.24
N LEU A 135 3.26 2.35 -3.04
CA LEU A 135 2.20 1.37 -2.80
C LEU A 135 0.88 1.80 -3.42
N THR A 136 0.57 3.10 -3.40
CA THR A 136 -0.60 3.67 -4.07
C THR A 136 -0.54 3.43 -5.58
N PHE A 137 0.60 3.64 -6.22
CA PHE A 137 0.78 3.30 -7.64
C PHE A 137 0.57 1.80 -7.93
N ILE A 138 1.11 0.93 -7.07
CA ILE A 138 0.88 -0.52 -7.21
C ILE A 138 -0.61 -0.82 -7.11
N PHE A 139 -1.33 -0.18 -6.20
CA PHE A 139 -2.78 -0.31 -6.09
C PHE A 139 -3.49 0.13 -7.36
N SER A 140 -3.25 1.35 -7.82
CA SER A 140 -3.91 1.91 -9.01
C SER A 140 -3.64 1.09 -10.28
N LEU A 141 -2.42 0.56 -10.44
CA LEU A 141 -2.08 -0.30 -11.58
C LEU A 141 -2.69 -1.71 -11.51
N THR A 142 -3.20 -2.14 -10.36
CA THR A 142 -3.66 -3.52 -10.14
C THR A 142 -5.18 -3.65 -10.04
N THR A 143 -5.91 -2.53 -9.98
CA THR A 143 -7.38 -2.45 -9.89
C THR A 143 -8.09 -3.22 -11.01
N ASN A 144 -7.61 -3.14 -12.26
CA ASN A 144 -8.28 -3.76 -13.41
C ASN A 144 -7.66 -5.11 -13.80
N LYS A 145 -6.34 -5.15 -14.00
CA LYS A 145 -5.64 -6.36 -14.45
C LYS A 145 -4.17 -6.30 -14.04
N ILE A 146 -3.69 -7.38 -13.43
CA ILE A 146 -2.28 -7.52 -13.08
C ILE A 146 -1.48 -7.97 -14.31
N SER A 147 -0.63 -7.08 -14.83
CA SER A 147 0.26 -7.36 -15.96
C SER A 147 1.43 -8.29 -15.57
N PRO A 148 2.11 -8.93 -16.54
CA PRO A 148 3.34 -9.68 -16.27
C PRO A 148 4.46 -8.82 -15.67
N LEU A 149 4.51 -7.52 -16.00
CA LEU A 149 5.51 -6.60 -15.47
C LEU A 149 5.25 -6.31 -13.98
N LEU A 150 3.98 -6.12 -13.58
CA LEU A 150 3.60 -5.96 -12.17
C LEU A 150 3.91 -7.22 -11.35
N TRP A 151 3.71 -8.41 -11.92
CA TRP A 151 4.15 -9.67 -11.28
C TRP A 151 5.67 -9.71 -11.05
N GLN A 152 6.46 -9.27 -12.03
CA GLN A 152 7.93 -9.19 -11.87
C GLN A 152 8.34 -8.14 -10.84
N LEU A 153 7.64 -7.00 -10.79
CA LEU A 153 7.85 -5.98 -9.76
C LEU A 153 7.63 -6.58 -8.37
N PHE A 154 6.54 -7.32 -8.17
CA PHE A 154 6.25 -7.95 -6.88
C PHE A 154 7.34 -8.93 -6.43
N ASP A 155 7.93 -9.68 -7.36
CA ASP A 155 9.07 -10.55 -7.06
C ASP A 155 10.29 -9.78 -6.52
N GLN A 156 10.51 -8.57 -7.03
CA GLN A 156 11.60 -7.68 -6.63
C GLN A 156 11.30 -6.93 -5.33
N LEU A 157 10.03 -6.62 -5.05
CA LEU A 157 9.62 -5.93 -3.83
C LEU A 157 9.54 -6.86 -2.62
N TYR A 158 9.30 -8.16 -2.83
CA TYR A 158 9.16 -9.11 -1.74
C TYR A 158 10.31 -9.11 -0.71
N PRO A 159 11.61 -9.09 -1.09
CA PRO A 159 12.70 -8.98 -0.14
C PRO A 159 12.68 -7.69 0.68
N VAL A 160 12.21 -6.58 0.09
CA VAL A 160 12.08 -5.28 0.77
C VAL A 160 10.93 -5.35 1.78
N PHE A 161 9.77 -5.86 1.36
CA PHE A 161 8.63 -6.09 2.26
C PHE A 161 8.96 -7.02 3.43
N LYS A 162 9.83 -8.01 3.24
CA LYS A 162 10.26 -8.89 4.32
C LYS A 162 11.16 -8.20 5.35
N LYS A 163 11.98 -7.24 4.90
CA LYS A 163 12.95 -6.55 5.75
C LYS A 163 12.33 -5.35 6.45
N ASP A 164 11.58 -4.57 5.70
CA ASP A 164 11.03 -3.26 6.10
C ASP A 164 9.49 -3.35 6.15
N ALA A 165 8.96 -4.50 6.60
CA ALA A 165 7.53 -4.82 6.64
C ALA A 165 6.70 -3.73 7.32
N CYS A 166 7.21 -3.15 8.41
CA CYS A 166 6.51 -2.13 9.17
C CYS A 166 6.22 -0.86 8.36
N GLU A 167 7.13 -0.47 7.47
CA GLU A 167 6.99 0.72 6.62
C GLU A 167 6.10 0.46 5.41
N CYS A 168 5.83 -0.82 5.09
CA CYS A 168 5.07 -1.19 3.90
C CYS A 168 3.63 -1.62 4.21
N PHE A 169 3.31 -1.89 5.48
CA PHE A 169 1.95 -2.22 5.94
C PHE A 169 1.12 -0.99 6.33
N SER A 170 1.70 0.22 6.32
CA SER A 170 0.95 1.49 6.42
C SER A 170 0.13 1.74 5.16
N GLY A 171 0.67 1.40 3.99
CA GLY A 171 -0.01 1.52 2.70
C GLY A 171 -0.88 0.29 2.38
N LEU A 172 -2.04 0.55 1.77
CA LEU A 172 -3.02 -0.46 1.36
C LEU A 172 -2.45 -1.37 0.27
N LEU A 173 -1.77 -2.44 0.65
CA LEU A 173 -1.33 -3.46 -0.30
C LEU A 173 -2.56 -4.12 -0.95
N PRO A 174 -2.65 -4.18 -2.30
CA PRO A 174 -3.76 -4.84 -2.99
C PRO A 174 -3.76 -6.32 -2.62
N VAL A 175 -4.83 -6.81 -2.01
CA VAL A 175 -4.92 -8.18 -1.46
C VAL A 175 -4.49 -9.23 -2.48
N ASP A 176 -4.79 -9.00 -3.76
CA ASP A 176 -4.56 -9.91 -4.88
C ASP A 176 -3.08 -10.18 -5.18
N LEU A 177 -2.17 -9.24 -4.94
CA LEU A 177 -0.73 -9.49 -5.09
C LEU A 177 -0.16 -10.31 -3.94
N VAL A 178 -0.82 -10.29 -2.79
CA VAL A 178 -0.18 -10.52 -1.52
C VAL A 178 -0.36 -12.02 -1.16
N VAL A 179 -1.43 -12.69 -1.65
CA VAL A 179 -1.82 -14.09 -1.36
C VAL A 179 -0.70 -15.14 -1.43
N VAL A 180 0.29 -15.02 -2.33
CA VAL A 180 1.30 -16.08 -2.54
C VAL A 180 2.56 -15.92 -1.67
N LYS A 181 2.86 -14.71 -1.17
CA LYS A 181 4.11 -14.41 -0.44
C LYS A 181 3.92 -13.85 0.98
N ILE A 182 2.66 -13.62 1.36
CA ILE A 182 2.18 -13.08 2.63
C ILE A 182 2.66 -13.78 3.88
N GLU A 183 2.76 -15.10 3.84
CA GLU A 183 2.73 -15.89 5.08
C GLU A 183 3.86 -15.50 6.02
N THR A 184 5.05 -15.25 5.48
CA THR A 184 6.21 -14.83 6.29
C THR A 184 6.03 -13.43 6.88
N CYS A 185 5.45 -12.51 6.10
CA CYS A 185 5.24 -11.12 6.54
C CYS A 185 4.14 -11.03 7.61
N ILE A 186 3.00 -11.70 7.42
CA ILE A 186 1.92 -11.71 8.42
C ILE A 186 2.41 -12.36 9.73
N LEU A 187 3.16 -13.46 9.65
CA LEU A 187 3.76 -14.08 10.82
C LEU A 187 4.68 -13.11 11.58
N SER A 188 5.53 -12.36 10.87
CA SER A 188 6.41 -11.37 11.52
C SER A 188 5.60 -10.25 12.19
N VAL A 189 4.56 -9.73 11.53
CA VAL A 189 3.73 -8.64 12.08
C VAL A 189 2.96 -9.10 13.33
N PHE A 190 2.37 -10.29 13.31
CA PHE A 190 1.69 -10.85 14.49
C PHE A 190 2.64 -11.22 15.65
N SER A 191 3.95 -11.28 15.39
CA SER A 191 4.96 -11.52 16.43
C SER A 191 5.42 -10.23 17.13
N MET A 192 5.12 -9.05 16.59
CA MET A 192 5.55 -7.75 17.15
C MET A 192 4.53 -7.23 18.17
N ASP A 193 4.79 -7.41 19.46
CA ASP A 193 3.80 -7.08 20.51
C ASP A 193 3.46 -5.57 20.62
N ASP A 194 4.34 -4.68 20.15
CA ASP A 194 4.21 -3.23 20.24
C ASP A 194 3.54 -2.57 19.01
N GLN A 195 3.24 -3.35 17.96
CA GLN A 195 2.76 -2.82 16.67
C GLN A 195 1.29 -3.17 16.38
N GLU A 196 0.37 -2.82 17.29
CA GLU A 196 -1.07 -3.14 17.12
C GLU A 196 -1.65 -2.60 15.81
N ARG A 197 -1.21 -1.43 15.33
CA ARG A 197 -1.65 -0.88 14.03
C ARG A 197 -1.33 -1.80 12.86
N LEU A 198 -0.11 -2.31 12.78
CA LEU A 198 0.28 -3.22 11.69
C LEU A 198 -0.48 -4.54 11.79
N GLN A 199 -0.71 -5.01 13.01
CA GLN A 199 -1.52 -6.20 13.26
C GLN A 199 -2.97 -6.03 12.82
N MET A 200 -3.55 -4.82 12.91
CA MET A 200 -4.89 -4.52 12.40
C MET A 200 -4.94 -4.69 10.88
N HIS A 201 -3.98 -4.12 10.14
CA HIS A 201 -3.87 -4.30 8.69
C HIS A 201 -3.66 -5.77 8.31
N ALA A 202 -2.80 -6.49 9.03
CA ALA A 202 -2.57 -7.92 8.80
C ALA A 202 -3.81 -8.76 9.09
N ALA A 203 -4.56 -8.48 10.17
CA ALA A 203 -5.81 -9.15 10.49
C ALA A 203 -6.88 -8.88 9.41
N LYS A 204 -7.01 -7.63 8.95
CA LYS A 204 -7.94 -7.27 7.88
C LYS A 204 -7.60 -7.99 6.58
N LEU A 205 -6.32 -8.06 6.23
CA LEU A 205 -5.84 -8.81 5.07
C LEU A 205 -6.15 -10.31 5.18
N LEU A 206 -5.94 -10.93 6.35
CA LEU A 206 -6.32 -12.33 6.58
C LEU A 206 -7.83 -12.56 6.41
N GLU A 207 -8.67 -11.66 6.91
CA GLU A 207 -10.12 -11.72 6.72
C GLU A 207 -10.48 -11.73 5.24
N VAL A 208 -9.97 -10.77 4.46
CA VAL A 208 -10.25 -10.67 3.01
C VAL A 208 -9.77 -11.92 2.28
N ILE A 209 -8.58 -12.45 2.60
CA ILE A 209 -8.06 -13.68 1.98
C ILE A 209 -8.99 -14.86 2.24
N LEU A 210 -9.48 -15.01 3.47
CA LEU A 210 -10.40 -16.10 3.78
C LEU A 210 -11.74 -15.93 3.04
N LEU A 211 -12.27 -14.71 2.94
CA LEU A 211 -13.56 -14.48 2.30
C LEU A 211 -13.50 -14.60 0.77
N ASP A 212 -12.52 -13.95 0.14
CA ASP A 212 -12.49 -13.76 -1.31
C ASP A 212 -11.75 -14.90 -2.04
N TYR A 213 -10.81 -15.57 -1.38
CA TYR A 213 -10.00 -16.65 -1.97
C TYR A 213 -10.48 -18.05 -1.57
N ARG A 214 -11.79 -18.20 -1.33
CA ARG A 214 -12.38 -19.48 -0.93
C ARG A 214 -12.10 -20.60 -1.93
N GLY A 215 -11.61 -21.73 -1.42
CA GLY A 215 -11.19 -22.89 -2.19
C GLY A 215 -9.73 -22.84 -2.67
N GLN A 216 -9.09 -21.67 -2.67
CA GLN A 216 -7.72 -21.48 -3.19
C GLN A 216 -6.66 -21.53 -2.08
N VAL A 217 -7.03 -21.18 -0.85
CA VAL A 217 -6.10 -21.09 0.30
C VAL A 217 -6.33 -22.17 1.35
N ASN A 218 -6.98 -23.29 1.00
CA ASN A 218 -7.40 -24.35 1.94
C ASN A 218 -6.28 -24.80 2.90
N GLN A 219 -5.06 -24.94 2.40
CA GLN A 219 -3.91 -25.39 3.20
C GLN A 219 -3.43 -24.37 4.24
N TYR A 220 -3.78 -23.10 4.08
CA TYR A 220 -3.36 -22.00 4.95
C TYR A 220 -4.42 -21.61 5.98
N VAL A 221 -5.69 -21.96 5.76
CA VAL A 221 -6.82 -21.59 6.64
C VAL A 221 -6.55 -21.90 8.11
N PRO A 222 -6.10 -23.12 8.51
CA PRO A 222 -5.87 -23.43 9.92
C PRO A 222 -4.84 -22.49 10.56
N LYS A 223 -3.77 -22.17 9.83
CA LYS A 223 -2.68 -21.31 10.31
C LYS A 223 -3.12 -19.85 10.45
N TYR A 224 -3.92 -19.34 9.52
CA TYR A 224 -4.45 -17.97 9.60
C TYR A 224 -5.37 -17.80 10.80
N VAL A 225 -6.24 -18.79 11.05
CA VAL A 225 -7.11 -18.75 12.23
C VAL A 225 -6.31 -18.91 13.53
N GLU A 226 -5.32 -19.81 13.55
CA GLU A 226 -4.43 -19.99 14.71
C GLU A 226 -3.69 -18.70 15.07
N LEU A 227 -3.25 -17.90 14.09
CA LEU A 227 -2.62 -16.60 14.33
C LEU A 227 -3.55 -15.63 15.04
N ALA A 228 -4.79 -15.50 14.57
CA ALA A 228 -5.79 -14.63 15.18
C ALA A 228 -6.16 -15.10 16.60
N LEU A 229 -6.39 -16.41 16.79
CA LEU A 229 -6.66 -17.00 18.11
C LEU A 229 -5.50 -16.77 19.09
N THR A 230 -4.27 -16.99 18.64
CA THR A 230 -3.07 -16.75 19.44
C THR A 230 -2.96 -15.28 19.83
N ARG A 231 -3.23 -14.35 18.92
CA ARG A 231 -3.16 -12.91 19.23
C ARG A 231 -4.18 -12.48 20.27
N LEU A 232 -5.38 -13.07 20.23
CA LEU A 232 -6.45 -12.85 21.21
C LEU A 232 -6.10 -13.37 22.62
N THR A 233 -5.02 -14.12 22.80
CA THR A 233 -4.55 -14.58 24.13
C THR A 233 -3.67 -13.54 24.84
N ARG A 234 -3.09 -12.61 24.07
CA ARG A 234 -2.18 -11.58 24.59
C ARG A 234 -2.97 -10.33 24.96
N PRO A 235 -2.46 -9.50 25.88
CA PRO A 235 -3.06 -8.20 26.17
C PRO A 235 -3.28 -7.40 24.89
N LEU A 236 -4.43 -6.74 24.81
CA LEU A 236 -4.84 -5.89 23.70
C LEU A 236 -5.16 -4.51 24.27
N VAL A 237 -4.54 -3.47 23.71
CA VAL A 237 -4.85 -2.08 24.07
C VAL A 237 -6.05 -1.60 23.26
N SER A 238 -6.07 -1.91 21.95
CA SER A 238 -7.14 -1.55 21.04
C SER A 238 -8.28 -2.58 21.02
N SER A 239 -9.51 -2.10 21.24
CA SER A 239 -10.72 -2.90 21.01
C SER A 239 -10.92 -3.24 19.53
N GLU A 240 -10.38 -2.43 18.61
CA GLU A 240 -10.49 -2.63 17.16
C GLU A 240 -9.67 -3.83 16.70
N LEU A 241 -8.43 -3.97 17.16
CA LEU A 241 -7.60 -5.14 16.84
C LEU A 241 -8.24 -6.44 17.33
N ARG A 242 -8.87 -6.38 18.51
CA ARG A 242 -9.64 -7.51 19.04
C ARG A 242 -10.79 -7.89 18.11
N THR A 243 -11.59 -6.91 17.66
CA THR A 243 -12.68 -7.12 16.69
C THR A 243 -12.16 -7.71 15.38
N LEU A 244 -11.08 -7.15 14.81
CA LEU A 244 -10.48 -7.63 13.56
C LEU A 244 -9.97 -9.08 13.69
N CYS A 245 -9.31 -9.43 14.80
CA CYS A 245 -8.88 -10.82 15.05
C CYS A 245 -10.08 -11.76 15.17
N MET A 246 -11.18 -11.34 15.80
CA MET A 246 -12.40 -12.14 15.83
C MET A 246 -13.02 -12.29 14.44
N GLN A 247 -13.02 -11.24 13.61
CA GLN A 247 -13.47 -11.31 12.21
C GLN A 247 -12.68 -12.34 11.40
N VAL A 248 -11.37 -12.47 11.60
CA VAL A 248 -10.57 -13.55 10.98
C VAL A 248 -11.08 -14.94 11.37
N VAL A 249 -11.41 -15.17 12.65
CA VAL A 249 -11.96 -16.45 13.12
C VAL A 249 -13.35 -16.70 12.51
N ILE A 250 -14.19 -15.67 12.42
CA ILE A 250 -15.51 -15.74 11.78
C ILE A 250 -15.37 -16.04 10.28
N ALA A 251 -14.44 -15.38 9.58
CA ALA A 251 -14.15 -15.64 8.18
C ALA A 251 -13.69 -17.08 7.96
N GLY A 252 -12.86 -17.63 8.86
CA GLY A 252 -12.49 -19.04 8.87
C GLY A 252 -13.72 -19.96 9.03
N LEU A 253 -14.61 -19.66 9.98
CA LEU A 253 -15.88 -20.39 10.16
C LEU A 253 -16.77 -20.35 8.91
N LEU A 254 -16.84 -19.21 8.21
CA LEU A 254 -17.60 -19.09 6.96
C LEU A 254 -16.92 -19.84 5.80
N TYR A 255 -15.60 -19.93 5.81
CA TYR A 255 -14.80 -20.65 4.81
C TYR A 255 -15.14 -22.16 4.79
N SER A 256 -15.01 -22.83 5.93
CA SER A 256 -15.24 -24.26 6.10
C SER A 256 -15.93 -24.57 7.43
N PRO A 257 -17.26 -24.34 7.54
CA PRO A 257 -17.98 -24.40 8.81
C PRO A 257 -17.80 -25.70 9.58
N MET A 258 -17.90 -26.84 8.89
CA MET A 258 -17.82 -28.15 9.54
C MET A 258 -16.42 -28.44 10.11
N ASP A 259 -15.39 -28.22 9.30
CA ASP A 259 -14.00 -28.48 9.71
C ASP A 259 -13.55 -27.52 10.81
N MET A 260 -13.96 -26.24 10.71
CA MET A 260 -13.66 -25.24 11.72
C MET A 260 -14.39 -25.51 13.03
N LEU A 261 -15.69 -25.83 13.00
CA LEU A 261 -16.42 -26.18 14.22
C LEU A 261 -15.81 -27.43 14.88
N HIS A 262 -15.45 -28.44 14.10
CA HIS A 262 -14.79 -29.62 14.61
C HIS A 262 -13.46 -29.28 15.28
N MET A 263 -12.59 -28.53 14.60
CA MET A 263 -11.32 -28.05 15.16
C MET A 263 -11.53 -27.27 16.46
N MET A 264 -12.50 -26.34 16.49
CA MET A 264 -12.78 -25.50 17.65
C MET A 264 -13.34 -26.28 18.85
N ILE A 265 -13.99 -27.42 18.62
CA ILE A 265 -14.49 -28.30 19.68
C ILE A 265 -13.37 -29.18 20.23
N GLU A 266 -12.51 -29.71 19.35
CA GLU A 266 -11.47 -30.68 19.72
C GLU A 266 -10.23 -30.04 20.35
N HIS A 267 -9.92 -28.79 19.99
CA HIS A 267 -8.69 -28.13 20.43
C HIS A 267 -8.97 -27.12 21.55
N PRO A 268 -8.07 -27.04 22.56
CA PRO A 268 -8.14 -26.01 23.58
C PRO A 268 -7.79 -24.65 22.99
N TRP A 269 -8.41 -23.59 23.51
CA TRP A 269 -7.99 -22.23 23.23
C TRP A 269 -6.55 -22.03 23.70
N PRO A 270 -5.64 -21.44 22.89
CA PRO A 270 -4.22 -21.42 23.22
C PRO A 270 -3.95 -20.82 24.61
N GLY A 271 -3.20 -21.53 25.45
CA GLY A 271 -2.92 -21.12 26.82
C GLY A 271 -4.03 -21.38 27.86
N THR A 272 -5.09 -22.09 27.49
CA THR A 272 -6.19 -22.47 28.41
C THR A 272 -6.54 -23.96 28.31
N GLU A 273 -7.40 -24.45 29.20
CA GLU A 273 -7.98 -25.80 29.13
C GLU A 273 -9.38 -25.83 28.49
N VAL A 274 -9.96 -24.67 28.18
CA VAL A 274 -11.31 -24.54 27.60
C VAL A 274 -11.22 -24.70 26.09
N ASN A 275 -12.16 -25.41 25.47
CA ASN A 275 -12.18 -25.54 24.02
C ASN A 275 -12.35 -24.17 23.33
N ILE A 276 -11.79 -24.05 22.13
CA ILE A 276 -11.81 -22.80 21.36
C ILE A 276 -13.24 -22.31 21.19
N LEU A 277 -14.19 -23.20 20.90
CA LEU A 277 -15.59 -22.83 20.63
C LEU A 277 -16.24 -22.09 21.80
N SER A 278 -16.11 -22.60 23.02
CA SER A 278 -16.78 -22.00 24.19
C SER A 278 -16.19 -20.65 24.54
N GLU A 279 -14.85 -20.55 24.55
CA GLU A 279 -14.17 -19.29 24.85
C GLU A 279 -14.40 -18.25 23.74
N PHE A 280 -14.38 -18.67 22.47
CA PHE A 280 -14.67 -17.81 21.35
C PHE A 280 -16.09 -17.24 21.42
N LEU A 281 -17.10 -18.10 21.57
CA LEU A 281 -18.50 -17.68 21.62
C LEU A 281 -18.77 -16.73 22.78
N LYS A 282 -18.18 -17.00 23.95
CA LYS A 282 -18.30 -16.12 25.12
C LYS A 282 -17.78 -14.72 24.79
N ARG A 283 -16.55 -14.62 24.28
CA ARG A 283 -15.94 -13.33 23.94
C ARG A 283 -16.66 -12.63 22.81
N TRP A 284 -17.11 -13.36 21.79
CA TRP A 284 -17.84 -12.79 20.67
C TRP A 284 -19.18 -12.21 21.11
N ILE A 285 -19.91 -12.88 22.01
CA ILE A 285 -21.15 -12.34 22.60
C ILE A 285 -20.87 -11.10 23.45
N GLU A 286 -19.80 -11.11 24.25
CA GLU A 286 -19.39 -9.96 25.09
C GLU A 286 -19.02 -8.73 24.25
N ASP A 287 -18.38 -8.94 23.10
CA ASP A 287 -17.93 -7.87 22.20
C ASP A 287 -18.89 -7.63 21.02
N ALA A 288 -20.10 -8.21 21.02
CA ALA A 288 -21.03 -8.14 19.89
C ALA A 288 -21.38 -6.70 19.46
N ASP A 289 -21.44 -5.77 20.42
CA ASP A 289 -21.71 -4.36 20.17
C ASP A 289 -20.55 -3.65 19.45
N CYS A 290 -19.34 -4.22 19.47
CA CYS A 290 -18.17 -3.69 18.77
C CYS A 290 -18.10 -4.09 17.28
N PHE A 291 -19.05 -4.89 16.78
CA PHE A 291 -19.15 -5.30 15.38
C PHE A 291 -20.15 -4.47 14.57
N LEU A 292 -20.73 -3.43 15.18
CA LEU A 292 -21.56 -2.46 14.48
C LEU A 292 -20.62 -1.56 13.66
N GLY A 293 -20.56 -1.83 12.35
CA GLY A 293 -19.69 -1.13 11.39
C GLY A 293 -19.89 0.38 11.35
#